data_AF-A0A6P0JU73-F1
#
_entry.id   AF-A0A6P0JU73-F1
#
_cell.length_a   1.000
_cell.length_b   1.000
_cell.length_c   1.000
_cell.angle_alpha   90.00
_cell.angle_beta   90.00
_cell.angle_gamma   90.00
#
_symmetry.space_group_name_H-M   'P 1'
#
loop_
_entity.id
_entity.type
_entity.pdbx_description
1 polymer ?
#
loop_
_entity_poly.entity_id
_entity_poly.type
_entity_poly.pdbx_seq_one_letter_code
_entity_poly.pdbx_strand_id
1 'polypeptide(L)'
;AKQMPKVFALFTAGSLASLALPGMSGFVSELTIFLGITSSDVYSTSFKVVVVFLAAVGLILTPIYLLSMLREVFYGKSDTQLSLDPLGIDAKPREIFIALCLIIPVMGIGFYPKLATTTYDVKTVAVAAKVRDALPLFAERKASQSVGSLPLNAPALVAPPLSNSEAMMD
;
A
#
# COMPACT_ATOMS: atom_id res chain seq x y z
N ALA A 1 5.16 -4.00 31.23
CA ALA A 1 4.35 -2.80 31.52
C ALA A 1 4.70 -2.13 32.86
N LYS A 2 4.85 -2.88 33.96
CA LYS A 2 5.03 -2.31 35.32
C LYS A 2 6.29 -1.44 35.52
N GLN A 3 7.35 -1.66 34.74
CA GLN A 3 8.60 -0.89 34.83
C GLN A 3 8.70 0.29 33.84
N MET A 4 7.96 0.26 32.71
CA MET A 4 8.04 1.24 31.60
C MET A 4 6.66 1.58 31.02
N PRO A 5 5.80 2.30 31.77
CA PRO A 5 4.42 2.53 31.36
C PRO A 5 4.29 3.41 30.11
N LYS A 6 5.17 4.40 29.90
CA LYS A 6 5.05 5.31 28.75
C LYS A 6 5.51 4.65 27.46
N VAL A 7 6.61 3.90 27.50
CA VAL A 7 7.06 3.10 26.35
C VAL A 7 6.01 2.07 25.98
N PHE A 8 5.42 1.40 26.97
CA PHE A 8 4.31 0.47 26.72
C PHE A 8 3.14 1.16 26.01
N ALA A 9 2.72 2.34 26.47
CA ALA A 9 1.62 3.08 25.84
C ALA A 9 1.94 3.50 24.40
N LEU A 10 3.14 4.04 24.15
CA LEU A 10 3.56 4.47 22.82
C LEU A 10 3.72 3.29 21.86
N PHE A 11 4.30 2.19 22.33
CA PHE A 11 4.46 0.98 21.53
C PHE A 11 3.09 0.36 21.23
N THR A 12 2.18 0.29 22.20
CA THR A 12 0.81 -0.17 21.98
C THR A 12 0.09 0.72 20.96
N ALA A 13 0.20 2.04 21.07
CA ALA A 13 -0.39 2.97 20.10
C ALA A 13 0.19 2.77 18.68
N GLY A 14 1.51 2.60 18.56
CA GLY A 14 2.17 2.27 17.29
C GLY A 14 1.79 0.90 16.73
N SER A 15 1.60 -0.09 17.60
CA SER A 15 1.09 -1.40 17.22
C SER A 15 -0.32 -1.28 16.65
N LEU A 16 -1.24 -0.63 17.37
CA LEU A 16 -2.62 -0.38 16.91
C LEU A 16 -2.67 0.41 15.61
N ALA A 17 -1.77 1.39 15.42
CA ALA A 17 -1.61 2.10 14.15
C ALA A 17 -1.30 1.15 12.98
N SER A 18 -0.47 0.14 13.22
CA SER A 18 -0.05 -0.85 12.23
C SER A 18 -1.11 -1.93 11.98
N LEU A 19 -2.05 -2.14 12.91
CA LEU A 19 -3.17 -3.09 12.77
C LEU A 19 -4.28 -2.61 11.83
N ALA A 20 -4.15 -1.42 11.25
CA ALA A 20 -5.21 -0.82 10.46
C ALA A 20 -6.54 -0.72 11.24
N LEU A 21 -6.47 -0.26 12.49
CA LEU A 21 -7.66 -0.01 13.31
C LEU A 21 -8.49 1.15 12.70
N PRO A 22 -9.83 1.10 12.73
CA PRO A 22 -10.67 2.18 12.19
C PRO A 22 -10.32 3.54 12.82
N GLY A 23 -10.02 4.53 11.97
CA GLY A 23 -9.57 5.86 12.42
C GLY A 23 -8.06 6.08 12.34
N MET A 24 -7.27 5.06 11.97
CA MET A 24 -5.85 5.19 11.61
C MET A 24 -5.69 5.20 10.09
N SER A 25 -4.63 5.85 9.58
CA SER A 25 -4.36 5.97 8.14
C SER A 25 -4.17 4.63 7.43
N GLY A 26 -3.70 3.60 8.15
CA GLY A 26 -3.54 2.23 7.62
C GLY A 26 -4.87 1.63 7.17
N PHE A 27 -5.94 1.79 7.96
CA PHE A 27 -7.28 1.27 7.64
C PHE A 27 -7.84 1.88 6.36
N VAL A 28 -7.73 3.21 6.21
CA VAL A 28 -8.26 3.89 5.02
C VAL A 28 -7.50 3.43 3.77
N SER A 29 -6.20 3.21 3.89
CA SER A 29 -5.36 2.74 2.78
C SER A 29 -5.75 1.34 2.34
N GLU A 30 -5.90 0.40 3.28
CA GLU A 30 -6.34 -0.97 3.00
C GLU A 30 -7.75 -1.01 2.41
N LEU A 31 -8.71 -0.28 3.00
CA LEU A 31 -10.08 -0.20 2.50
C LEU A 31 -10.13 0.34 1.06
N THR A 32 -9.34 1.38 0.76
CA THR A 32 -9.27 1.96 -0.59
C THR A 32 -8.74 0.94 -1.60
N ILE A 33 -7.75 0.12 -1.22
CA ILE A 33 -7.22 -0.95 -2.06
C ILE A 33 -8.27 -2.04 -2.31
N PHE A 34 -8.99 -2.48 -1.28
CA PHE A 34 -10.07 -3.46 -1.42
C PHE A 34 -11.19 -2.95 -2.33
N LEU A 35 -11.62 -1.70 -2.13
CA LEU A 35 -12.62 -1.06 -2.97
C LEU A 35 -12.13 -0.88 -4.41
N GLY A 36 -10.85 -0.53 -4.59
CA GLY A 36 -10.24 -0.35 -5.91
C GLY A 36 -10.20 -1.64 -6.73
N ILE A 37 -9.80 -2.76 -6.12
CA ILE A 37 -9.75 -4.05 -6.81
C ILE A 37 -11.16 -4.56 -7.13
N THR A 38 -12.09 -4.48 -6.17
CA THR A 38 -13.46 -4.99 -6.34
C THR A 38 -14.26 -4.20 -7.38
N SER A 39 -14.12 -2.87 -7.39
CA SER A 39 -14.84 -1.96 -8.30
C SER A 39 -14.25 -1.88 -9.72
N SER A 40 -13.07 -2.46 -9.96
CA SER A 40 -12.43 -2.37 -11.28
C SER A 40 -13.03 -3.35 -12.30
N ASP A 41 -13.55 -2.87 -13.43
CA ASP A 41 -14.17 -3.75 -14.46
C ASP A 41 -13.15 -4.54 -15.31
N VAL A 42 -11.87 -4.32 -15.07
CA VAL A 42 -10.75 -4.87 -15.85
C VAL A 42 -10.54 -6.37 -15.61
N TYR A 43 -10.78 -6.83 -14.38
CA TYR A 43 -10.42 -8.17 -13.96
C TYR A 43 -11.64 -9.09 -13.93
N SER A 44 -11.42 -10.36 -14.30
CA SER A 44 -12.43 -11.41 -14.15
C SER A 44 -12.82 -11.61 -12.69
N THR A 45 -14.09 -11.93 -12.44
CA THR A 45 -14.67 -12.16 -11.10
C THR A 45 -13.89 -13.22 -10.32
N SER A 46 -13.47 -14.32 -10.97
CA SER A 46 -12.72 -15.38 -10.31
C SER A 46 -11.36 -14.91 -9.79
N PHE A 47 -10.64 -14.08 -10.57
CA PHE A 47 -9.37 -13.51 -10.17
C PHE A 47 -9.54 -12.54 -8.99
N LYS A 48 -10.56 -11.68 -9.02
CA LYS A 48 -10.86 -10.75 -7.91
C LYS A 48 -11.07 -11.49 -6.59
N VAL A 49 -11.85 -12.57 -6.60
CA VAL A 49 -12.15 -13.35 -5.39
C VAL A 49 -10.87 -13.93 -4.78
N VAL A 50 -9.98 -14.51 -5.60
CA VAL A 50 -8.72 -15.09 -5.12
C VAL A 50 -7.81 -14.02 -4.50
N VAL A 51 -7.68 -12.86 -5.16
CA VAL A 51 -6.83 -11.76 -4.65
C VAL A 51 -7.38 -11.18 -3.35
N VAL A 52 -8.70 -10.95 -3.27
CA VAL A 52 -9.34 -10.44 -2.05
C VAL A 52 -9.20 -11.44 -0.90
N PHE A 53 -9.35 -12.74 -1.17
CA PHE A 53 -9.13 -13.78 -0.16
C PHE A 53 -7.70 -13.76 0.38
N LEU A 54 -6.71 -13.68 -0.51
CA LEU A 54 -5.30 -13.64 -0.11
C LEU A 54 -4.96 -12.37 0.68
N ALA A 55 -5.52 -11.23 0.29
CA ALA A 55 -5.38 -9.98 1.02
C ALA A 55 -6.04 -10.04 2.41
N ALA A 56 -7.21 -10.68 2.53
CA ALA A 56 -7.89 -10.88 3.82
C ALA A 56 -7.07 -11.75 4.79
N VAL A 57 -6.35 -12.77 4.28
CA VAL A 57 -5.43 -13.57 5.10
C VAL A 57 -4.35 -12.68 5.71
N GLY A 58 -3.74 -11.78 4.93
CA GLY A 58 -2.76 -10.81 5.44
C GLY A 58 -3.33 -9.94 6.56
N LEU A 59 -4.56 -9.45 6.38
CA LEU A 59 -5.28 -8.63 7.36
C LEU A 59 -5.50 -9.37 8.70
N ILE A 60 -5.72 -10.69 8.66
CA ILE A 60 -5.85 -11.53 9.86
C ILE A 60 -4.49 -11.80 10.50
N LEU A 61 -3.43 -12.00 9.70
CA LEU A 61 -2.09 -12.26 10.23
C LEU A 61 -1.53 -11.05 11.00
N THR A 62 -1.80 -9.83 10.55
CA THR A 62 -1.28 -8.59 11.14
C THR A 62 -1.53 -8.48 12.66
N PRO A 63 -2.77 -8.59 13.17
CA PRO A 63 -3.04 -8.57 14.61
C PRO A 63 -2.47 -9.76 15.36
N ILE A 64 -2.39 -10.94 14.74
CA ILE A 64 -1.84 -12.13 15.40
C ILE A 64 -0.38 -11.89 15.80
N TYR A 65 0.46 -11.39 14.89
CA TYR A 65 1.88 -11.24 15.17
C TYR A 65 2.19 -10.01 16.06
N LEU A 66 1.50 -8.87 15.82
CA LEU A 66 1.68 -7.64 16.62
C LEU A 66 1.25 -7.84 18.06
N LEU A 67 0.08 -8.44 18.30
CA LEU A 67 -0.42 -8.64 19.65
C LEU A 67 0.36 -9.71 20.40
N SER A 68 0.84 -10.76 19.70
CA SER A 68 1.73 -11.76 20.29
C SER A 68 3.06 -11.13 20.72
N MET A 69 3.67 -10.31 19.86
CA MET A 69 4.89 -9.56 20.20
C MET A 69 4.67 -8.61 21.38
N LEU A 70 3.57 -7.84 21.38
CA LEU A 70 3.24 -6.94 22.49
C LEU A 70 3.11 -7.69 23.82
N ARG A 71 2.47 -8.87 23.79
CA ARG A 71 2.33 -9.76 24.93
C ARG A 71 3.69 -10.28 25.41
N GLU A 72 4.52 -10.79 24.51
CA GLU A 72 5.83 -11.36 24.87
C GLU A 72 6.77 -10.30 25.47
N VAL A 73 6.81 -9.10 24.89
CA VAL A 73 7.72 -8.02 25.32
C VAL A 73 7.29 -7.39 26.64
N PHE A 74 6.00 -7.06 26.81
CA PHE A 74 5.55 -6.27 27.97
C PHE A 74 4.83 -7.06 29.06
N TYR A 75 4.30 -8.24 28.72
CA TYR A 75 3.58 -9.13 29.65
C TYR A 75 4.35 -10.42 29.95
N GLY A 76 5.51 -10.63 29.32
CA GLY A 76 6.45 -11.70 29.66
C GLY A 76 6.96 -11.59 31.10
N LYS A 77 7.33 -12.73 31.67
CA LYS A 77 7.84 -12.82 33.04
C LYS A 77 9.26 -12.22 33.05
N SER A 78 9.43 -11.07 33.70
CA SER A 78 10.72 -10.38 33.76
C SER A 78 11.68 -11.15 34.67
N ASP A 79 12.83 -11.59 34.13
CA ASP A 79 13.87 -12.22 34.94
C ASP A 79 14.47 -11.19 35.90
N THR A 80 14.22 -11.41 37.19
CA THR A 80 14.61 -10.56 38.32
C THR A 80 16.12 -10.46 38.55
N GLN A 81 16.97 -11.02 37.68
CA GLN A 81 18.43 -10.99 37.82
C GLN A 81 19.09 -9.74 37.22
N LEU A 82 18.38 -8.96 36.39
CA LEU A 82 18.88 -7.71 35.84
C LEU A 82 18.29 -6.52 36.62
N SER A 83 18.76 -6.35 37.86
CA SER A 83 18.60 -5.13 38.64
C SER A 83 19.41 -3.99 38.01
N LEU A 84 18.89 -3.43 36.92
CA LEU A 84 19.36 -2.17 36.34
C LEU A 84 18.79 -1.03 37.18
N ASP A 85 19.63 -0.05 37.50
CA ASP A 85 19.30 1.08 38.37
C ASP A 85 17.96 1.75 38.00
N PRO A 86 17.14 2.17 39.00
CA PRO A 86 15.79 2.69 38.80
C PRO A 86 15.71 4.06 38.10
N LEU A 87 16.84 4.65 37.72
CA LEU A 87 16.95 6.07 37.37
C LEU A 87 16.72 6.43 35.90
N GLY A 88 16.40 5.46 35.03
CA GLY A 88 16.26 5.76 33.60
C GLY A 88 15.54 4.72 32.75
N ILE A 89 14.67 3.92 33.35
CA ILE A 89 14.04 2.79 32.66
C ILE A 89 12.88 3.27 31.75
N ASP A 90 12.17 4.35 32.09
CA ASP A 90 11.00 4.83 31.30
C ASP A 90 11.35 5.90 30.23
N ALA A 91 10.46 6.11 29.26
CA ALA A 91 10.70 6.96 28.10
C ALA A 91 11.03 8.42 28.46
N LYS A 92 12.06 8.95 27.79
CA LYS A 92 12.45 10.36 27.90
C LYS A 92 11.42 11.26 27.18
N PRO A 93 11.21 12.51 27.61
CA PRO A 93 10.27 13.43 26.96
C PRO A 93 10.53 13.62 25.45
N ARG A 94 11.80 13.54 25.03
CA ARG A 94 12.19 13.59 23.62
C ARG A 94 11.66 12.40 22.81
N GLU A 95 11.70 11.19 23.36
CA GLU A 95 11.21 9.98 22.69
C GLU A 95 9.69 10.03 22.51
N ILE A 96 8.99 10.52 23.54
CA ILE A 96 7.53 10.76 23.50
C ILE A 96 7.20 11.77 22.41
N PHE A 97 7.94 12.87 22.32
CA PHE A 97 7.71 13.88 21.29
C PHE A 97 7.85 13.32 19.86
N ILE A 98 8.90 12.53 19.61
CA ILE A 98 9.11 11.89 18.31
C ILE A 98 7.96 10.92 17.99
N ALA A 99 7.59 10.07 18.95
CA ALA A 99 6.49 9.13 18.76
C ALA A 99 5.15 9.83 18.51
N LEU A 100 4.86 10.90 19.25
CA LEU A 100 3.66 11.71 19.07
C LEU A 100 3.62 12.38 17.70
N CYS A 101 4.76 12.92 17.26
CA CYS A 101 4.90 13.53 15.93
C CYS A 101 4.58 12.56 14.80
N LEU A 102 4.83 11.25 14.98
CA LEU A 102 4.44 10.22 14.01
C LEU A 102 2.98 9.79 14.16
N ILE A 103 2.47 9.68 15.39
CA ILE A 103 1.09 9.25 15.65
C ILE A 103 0.05 10.29 15.20
N ILE A 104 0.35 11.59 15.32
CA ILE A 104 -0.56 12.68 14.95
C ILE A 104 -0.97 12.60 13.47
N PRO A 105 -0.05 12.55 12.48
CA PRO A 105 -0.41 12.38 11.07
C PRO A 105 -1.16 11.09 10.78
N VAL A 106 -0.81 9.99 11.44
CA VAL A 106 -1.48 8.69 11.25
C VAL A 106 -2.96 8.77 11.66
N MET A 107 -3.26 9.38 12.81
CA MET A 107 -4.64 9.63 13.22
C MET A 107 -5.31 10.69 12.35
N GLY A 108 -4.60 11.78 12.04
CA GLY A 108 -5.15 12.89 11.23
C GLY A 108 -5.60 12.46 9.84
N ILE A 109 -4.78 11.67 9.14
CA ILE A 109 -5.14 11.09 7.83
C ILE A 109 -6.21 10.02 7.98
N GLY A 110 -6.19 9.24 9.07
CA GLY A 110 -7.21 8.23 9.35
C GLY A 110 -8.61 8.83 9.53
N PHE A 111 -8.73 9.96 10.25
CA PHE A 111 -10.00 10.68 10.41
C PHE A 111 -10.39 11.50 9.18
N TYR A 112 -9.42 12.12 8.50
CA TYR A 112 -9.67 12.97 7.32
C TYR A 112 -8.76 12.58 6.15
N PRO A 113 -9.10 11.52 5.40
CA PRO A 113 -8.24 11.02 4.32
C PRO A 113 -8.12 11.98 3.14
N LYS A 114 -9.08 12.90 2.98
CA LYS A 114 -9.01 13.97 1.97
C LYS A 114 -7.77 14.86 2.13
N LEU A 115 -7.17 14.93 3.32
CA LEU A 115 -5.93 15.67 3.53
C LEU A 115 -4.79 15.12 2.65
N ALA A 116 -4.71 13.81 2.52
CA ALA A 116 -3.70 13.15 1.69
C ALA A 116 -4.15 13.10 0.23
N THR A 117 -5.38 12.63 -0.03
CA THR A 117 -5.88 12.37 -1.40
C THR A 117 -5.84 13.60 -2.29
N THR A 118 -6.16 14.78 -1.77
CA THR A 118 -6.16 16.03 -2.55
C THR A 118 -4.81 16.38 -3.18
N THR A 119 -3.70 15.91 -2.60
CA THR A 119 -2.35 16.22 -3.12
C THR A 119 -2.01 15.40 -4.36
N TYR A 120 -2.48 14.16 -4.46
CA TYR A 120 -2.12 13.25 -5.56
C TYR A 120 -3.25 12.91 -6.53
N ASP A 121 -4.50 13.25 -6.22
CA ASP A 121 -5.69 12.89 -7.01
C ASP A 121 -5.56 13.20 -8.51
N VAL A 122 -5.20 14.45 -8.84
CA VAL A 122 -5.06 14.92 -10.24
C VAL A 122 -4.09 14.04 -11.04
N LYS A 123 -2.96 13.67 -10.43
CA LYS A 123 -1.94 12.84 -11.09
C LYS A 123 -2.40 11.38 -11.16
N THR A 124 -2.98 10.85 -10.09
CA THR A 124 -3.46 9.46 -10.09
C THR A 124 -4.58 9.22 -11.09
N VAL A 125 -5.50 10.19 -11.27
CA VAL A 125 -6.57 10.11 -12.27
C VAL A 125 -6.00 10.19 -13.69
N ALA A 126 -5.06 11.10 -13.95
CA ALA A 126 -4.42 11.21 -15.27
C ALA A 126 -3.66 9.93 -15.65
N VAL A 127 -2.95 9.32 -14.70
CA VAL A 127 -2.26 8.04 -14.90
C VAL A 127 -3.27 6.91 -15.11
N ALA A 128 -4.33 6.85 -14.31
CA ALA A 128 -5.37 5.83 -14.45
C ALA A 128 -6.07 5.92 -15.82
N ALA A 129 -6.36 7.13 -16.31
CA ALA A 129 -6.94 7.34 -17.64
C ALA A 129 -6.01 6.81 -18.74
N LYS A 130 -4.73 7.20 -18.72
CA LYS A 130 -3.75 6.76 -19.71
C LYS A 130 -3.56 5.24 -19.73
N VAL A 131 -3.59 4.59 -18.56
CA VAL A 131 -3.53 3.12 -18.46
C VAL A 131 -4.80 2.49 -19.01
N ARG A 132 -5.97 3.07 -18.73
CA ARG A 132 -7.27 2.56 -19.20
C ARG A 132 -7.42 2.64 -20.72
N ASP A 133 -6.87 3.67 -21.36
CA ASP A 133 -6.86 3.80 -22.82
C ASP A 133 -5.97 2.75 -23.50
N ALA A 134 -4.90 2.32 -22.83
CA ALA A 134 -3.98 1.29 -23.34
C ALA A 134 -4.49 -0.15 -23.13
N LEU A 135 -5.38 -0.37 -22.16
CA LEU A 135 -5.94 -1.69 -21.83
C LEU A 135 -6.56 -2.47 -23.00
N PRO A 136 -7.44 -1.89 -23.84
CA PRO A 136 -8.05 -2.61 -24.96
C PRO A 136 -7.01 -3.07 -25.98
N LEU A 137 -5.92 -2.31 -26.17
CA LEU A 137 -4.82 -2.70 -27.06
C LEU A 137 -4.11 -3.97 -26.58
N PHE A 138 -3.95 -4.15 -25.26
CA PHE A 138 -3.37 -5.38 -24.71
C PHE A 138 -4.35 -6.55 -24.74
N ALA A 139 -5.64 -6.29 -24.54
CA ALA A 139 -6.68 -7.32 -24.65
C ALA A 139 -6.77 -7.85 -26.10
N GLU A 140 -6.76 -6.94 -27.08
CA GLU A 140 -6.78 -7.26 -28.50
C GLU A 140 -5.49 -7.98 -28.93
N ARG A 141 -4.32 -7.50 -28.49
CA ARG A 141 -3.03 -8.18 -28.74
C ARG A 141 -2.99 -9.60 -28.17
N LYS A 142 -3.54 -9.83 -26.97
CA LYS A 142 -3.62 -11.16 -26.34
C LYS A 142 -4.58 -12.07 -27.10
N ALA A 143 -5.71 -11.55 -27.59
CA ALA A 143 -6.64 -12.29 -28.44
C ALA A 143 -5.97 -12.68 -29.77
N SER A 144 -5.26 -11.76 -30.42
CA SER A 144 -4.50 -12.05 -31.66
C SER A 144 -3.36 -13.04 -31.44
N GLN A 145 -2.68 -13.01 -30.29
CA GLN A 145 -1.64 -14.00 -29.94
C GLN A 145 -2.22 -15.37 -29.58
N SER A 146 -3.41 -15.45 -28.99
CA SER A 146 -4.06 -16.72 -28.64
C SER A 146 -4.67 -17.46 -29.84
N VAL A 147 -4.88 -16.78 -30.97
CA VAL A 147 -5.39 -17.39 -32.22
C VAL A 147 -4.25 -17.85 -33.14
N GLY A 148 -3.00 -17.57 -32.80
CA GLY A 148 -1.83 -17.94 -33.58
C GLY A 148 -1.12 -19.20 -33.08
N SER A 149 -1.63 -20.39 -33.42
CA SER A 149 -0.69 -21.46 -33.77
C SER A 149 0.13 -20.95 -34.97
N LEU A 150 1.46 -20.90 -34.83
CA LEU A 150 2.47 -20.47 -35.82
C LEU A 150 2.05 -20.63 -37.30
N PRO A 151 2.38 -19.64 -38.16
CA PRO A 151 3.75 -19.52 -38.63
C PRO A 151 4.35 -18.12 -38.44
N LEU A 152 5.67 -18.09 -38.29
CA LEU A 152 6.52 -16.91 -38.40
C LEU A 152 6.09 -16.05 -39.60
N ASN A 153 5.58 -14.84 -39.34
CA ASN A 153 5.78 -13.73 -40.26
C ASN A 153 6.01 -12.46 -39.43
N ALA A 154 7.21 -11.90 -39.56
CA ALA A 154 7.56 -10.67 -38.85
C ALA A 154 6.75 -9.49 -39.43
N PRO A 155 6.22 -8.58 -38.61
CA PRO A 155 5.53 -7.41 -39.12
C PRO A 155 6.54 -6.50 -39.83
N ALA A 156 6.32 -6.27 -41.12
CA ALA A 156 7.06 -5.26 -41.86
C ALA A 156 6.66 -3.88 -41.32
N LEU A 157 7.59 -3.21 -40.63
CA LEU A 157 7.47 -1.79 -40.33
C LEU A 157 7.49 -1.02 -41.65
N VAL A 158 6.32 -0.61 -42.13
CA VAL A 158 6.23 0.38 -43.21
C VAL A 158 6.68 1.71 -42.62
N ALA A 159 7.90 2.13 -42.97
CA ALA A 159 8.38 3.46 -42.63
C ALA A 159 7.48 4.51 -43.32
N PRO A 160 7.14 5.64 -42.65
CA PRO A 160 6.44 6.73 -43.30
C PRO A 160 7.27 7.21 -44.50
N PRO A 161 6.65 7.53 -45.66
CA PRO A 161 7.40 8.12 -46.75
C PRO A 161 8.02 9.43 -46.28
N LEU A 162 9.34 9.53 -46.40
CA LEU A 162 10.05 10.78 -46.21
C LEU A 162 9.52 11.76 -47.26
N SER A 163 8.88 12.82 -46.77
CA SER A 163 8.55 14.00 -47.56
C SER A 163 9.86 14.62 -48.03
N ASN A 164 10.36 14.19 -49.19
CA ASN A 164 11.46 14.86 -49.86
C ASN A 164 10.96 16.23 -50.31
N SER A 165 11.27 17.22 -49.49
CA SER A 165 11.57 18.56 -49.97
C SER A 165 12.82 18.47 -50.84
N GLU A 166 12.65 18.29 -52.14
CA GLU A 166 13.60 18.79 -53.12
C GLU A 166 12.88 19.72 -54.08
N ALA A 167 13.42 20.94 -54.13
CA ALA A 167 13.05 21.99 -55.03
C ALA A 167 13.47 21.67 -56.47
N MET A 168 12.82 22.38 -57.40
CA MET A 168 13.41 22.99 -58.60
C MET A 168 13.26 22.25 -59.95
N MET A 169 12.76 23.02 -60.93
CA MET A 169 12.68 22.83 -62.39
C MET A 169 11.40 22.15 -62.92
N ASP A 170 10.32 22.92 -63.10
CA ASP A 170 9.99 23.64 -64.35
C ASP A 170 8.99 24.77 -64.09
#